data_AF-A0A7G2DTT2-F1
#
_entry.id   AF-A0A7G2DTT2-F1
#
_cell.length_a   1.000
_cell.length_b   1.000
_cell.length_c   1.000
_cell.angle_alpha   90.00
_cell.angle_beta   90.00
_cell.angle_gamma   90.00
#
_symmetry.space_group_name_H-M   'P 1'
#
loop_
_entity.id
_entity.type
_entity.pdbx_description
1 polymer ?
#
loop_
_entity_poly.entity_id
_entity_poly.type
_entity_poly.pdbx_seq_one_letter_code
_entity_poly.pdbx_strand_id
1 'polypeptide(L)'
;MMLVPADLSWSCSFSGMHSLINTGEEDEEELLKKIVNHSESGSKIISKIDYTNLVEKFTRDGNLSGAYDLLQSLQEKNICLPISVFKNLLAAAGELNDMKLSCRVFREVLILPGKEPLSSDCYLNLARAFINTDDCTYLRSLLKEISESSLPYRLIVMNRIIFAFAETRQIDKVLMILKEMKEWECKPDVITYNSVLDILGRAGLVNEILGVLSTMKEDCSVSVNIITYNTVLNGMRKACRFDMCLVIYNEMVQCGIEPDLLSYTAVIDSLGRSGNVKESLRLFDEMKQRQIRPSVYVYRALIDCLKKSGDFQSALQLSDELKNTSSLDLAGPQDFKRHLRSHRR
;
A
#
# COMPACT_ATOMS: atom_id res chain seq x y z
N MET A 1 -9.55 33.93 -35.12
CA MET A 1 -8.74 33.08 -36.02
C MET A 1 -8.40 31.84 -35.22
N MET A 2 -9.29 30.84 -35.27
CA MET A 2 -9.17 29.59 -34.52
C MET A 2 -8.23 28.65 -35.26
N LEU A 3 -7.20 28.15 -34.58
CA LEU A 3 -6.38 27.03 -35.02
C LEU A 3 -6.79 25.80 -34.21
N VAL A 4 -7.29 24.81 -34.93
CA VAL A 4 -7.66 23.47 -34.48
C VAL A 4 -6.40 22.66 -34.19
N PRO A 5 -6.27 21.96 -33.05
CA PRO A 5 -5.29 20.90 -32.89
C PRO A 5 -5.80 19.58 -33.47
N ALA A 6 -4.91 18.92 -34.20
CA ALA A 6 -5.11 17.71 -34.99
C ALA A 6 -5.68 16.51 -34.22
N ASP A 7 -6.46 15.71 -34.94
CA ASP A 7 -6.99 14.40 -34.58
C ASP A 7 -5.91 13.43 -34.06
N LEU A 8 -6.06 13.01 -32.82
CA LEU A 8 -5.54 11.73 -32.30
C LEU A 8 -6.70 10.97 -31.65
N SER A 9 -7.71 10.67 -32.46
CA SER A 9 -8.70 9.65 -32.16
C SER A 9 -8.05 8.28 -32.40
N TRP A 10 -7.73 7.57 -31.31
CA TRP A 10 -7.34 6.16 -31.41
C TRP A 10 -8.60 5.31 -31.50
N SER A 11 -9.13 5.21 -32.72
CA SER A 11 -9.96 4.08 -33.12
C SER A 11 -9.03 2.92 -33.44
N CYS A 12 -8.95 1.93 -32.55
CA CYS A 12 -8.35 0.65 -32.93
C CYS A 12 -9.27 -0.04 -33.93
N SER A 13 -8.92 0.10 -35.21
CA SER A 13 -9.52 -0.64 -36.31
C SER A 13 -9.03 -2.09 -36.31
N PHE A 14 -9.99 -2.98 -36.54
CA PHE A 14 -9.99 -4.42 -36.33
C PHE A 14 -9.23 -5.22 -37.43
N SER A 15 -7.96 -4.92 -37.75
CA SER A 15 -7.32 -5.64 -38.89
C SER A 15 -5.80 -5.91 -38.79
N GLY A 16 -5.30 -6.36 -37.64
CA GLY A 16 -3.84 -6.51 -37.48
C GLY A 16 -3.30 -7.61 -36.58
N MET A 17 -4.03 -8.69 -36.27
CA MET A 17 -3.46 -9.84 -35.54
C MET A 17 -3.85 -11.18 -36.15
N HIS A 18 -3.63 -11.33 -37.46
CA HIS A 18 -3.30 -12.64 -38.03
C HIS A 18 -1.79 -12.72 -38.20
N SER A 19 -1.11 -13.25 -37.20
CA SER A 19 0.10 -14.08 -37.31
C SER A 19 0.71 -14.22 -35.92
N LEU A 20 1.15 -15.45 -35.60
CA LEU A 20 1.80 -15.88 -34.36
C LEU A 20 0.88 -16.45 -33.27
N ILE A 21 0.00 -17.37 -33.66
CA ILE A 21 -0.18 -18.60 -32.88
C ILE A 21 0.22 -19.72 -33.85
N ASN A 22 1.23 -20.48 -33.46
CA ASN A 22 1.57 -21.74 -34.08
C ASN A 22 2.38 -22.51 -33.05
N THR A 23 1.68 -23.23 -32.17
CA THR A 23 2.05 -24.52 -31.59
C THR A 23 0.93 -24.99 -30.66
N GLY A 24 0.05 -25.86 -31.17
CA GLY A 24 -0.96 -26.62 -30.42
C GLY A 24 -2.42 -26.31 -30.77
N GLU A 25 -2.82 -26.38 -32.05
CA GLU A 25 -3.90 -25.53 -32.59
C GLU A 25 -5.20 -26.18 -33.09
N GLU A 26 -5.39 -27.50 -33.20
CA GLU A 26 -6.53 -27.94 -34.03
C GLU A 26 -7.91 -28.00 -33.33
N ASP A 27 -8.02 -28.33 -32.03
CA ASP A 27 -9.34 -28.50 -31.38
C ASP A 27 -9.87 -27.24 -30.65
N GLU A 28 -9.00 -26.43 -30.03
CA GLU A 28 -9.42 -25.27 -29.23
C GLU A 28 -9.65 -24.01 -30.08
N GLU A 29 -8.85 -23.81 -31.12
CA GLU A 29 -9.03 -22.72 -32.08
C GLU A 29 -10.30 -22.92 -32.91
N GLU A 30 -10.66 -24.18 -33.22
CA GLU A 30 -11.91 -24.54 -33.88
C GLU A 30 -13.13 -24.30 -32.97
N LEU A 31 -13.00 -24.52 -31.67
CA LEU A 31 -14.02 -24.17 -30.67
C LEU A 31 -14.22 -22.66 -30.57
N LEU A 32 -13.13 -21.88 -30.53
CA LEU A 32 -13.18 -20.41 -30.53
C LEU A 32 -13.81 -19.88 -31.83
N LYS A 33 -13.41 -20.41 -33.00
CA LYS A 33 -14.01 -20.07 -34.31
C LYS A 33 -15.49 -20.44 -34.39
N LYS A 34 -15.91 -21.61 -33.87
CA LYS A 34 -17.32 -22.02 -33.81
C LYS A 34 -18.14 -21.09 -32.92
N ILE A 35 -17.63 -20.68 -31.76
CA ILE A 35 -18.33 -19.77 -30.84
C ILE A 35 -18.46 -18.35 -31.44
N VAL A 36 -17.42 -17.86 -32.13
CA VAL A 36 -17.44 -16.55 -32.80
C VAL A 36 -18.41 -16.53 -33.98
N ASN A 37 -18.45 -17.59 -34.80
CA ASN A 37 -19.35 -17.68 -35.96
C ASN A 37 -20.83 -17.89 -35.58
N HIS A 38 -21.13 -18.53 -34.45
CA HIS A 38 -22.52 -18.78 -34.01
C HIS A 38 -23.26 -17.52 -33.51
N SER A 39 -22.58 -16.39 -33.31
CA SER A 39 -23.23 -15.12 -32.92
C SER A 39 -23.76 -14.28 -34.10
N GLU A 40 -23.42 -14.62 -35.34
CA GLU A 40 -23.93 -13.93 -36.53
C GLU A 40 -25.34 -14.41 -36.93
N SER A 41 -25.72 -15.63 -36.52
CA SER A 41 -27.07 -16.16 -36.67
C SER A 41 -27.97 -15.65 -35.55
N GLY A 42 -28.54 -14.46 -35.77
CA GLY A 42 -29.44 -13.79 -34.85
C GLY A 42 -30.61 -14.64 -34.35
N SER A 43 -30.91 -14.44 -33.07
CA SER A 43 -32.12 -14.83 -32.34
C SER A 43 -32.19 -16.28 -31.82
N LYS A 44 -32.37 -16.37 -30.49
CA LYS A 44 -32.82 -17.52 -29.65
C LYS A 44 -31.82 -18.47 -28.98
N ILE A 45 -30.51 -18.46 -29.29
CA ILE A 45 -29.54 -19.39 -28.64
C ILE A 45 -28.63 -18.72 -27.58
N ILE A 46 -28.56 -17.39 -27.55
CA ILE A 46 -27.73 -16.62 -26.59
C ILE A 46 -28.08 -16.95 -25.12
N SER A 47 -29.29 -17.43 -24.83
CA SER A 47 -29.73 -17.81 -23.47
C SER A 47 -29.20 -19.16 -22.96
N LYS A 48 -28.45 -19.93 -23.77
CA LYS A 48 -28.07 -21.31 -23.42
C LYS A 48 -26.58 -21.53 -23.14
N ILE A 49 -25.73 -20.56 -23.48
CA ILE A 49 -24.29 -20.65 -23.23
C ILE A 49 -23.98 -19.82 -21.98
N ASP A 50 -23.59 -20.51 -20.92
CA ASP A 50 -23.10 -19.88 -19.71
C ASP A 50 -21.63 -19.45 -19.91
N TYR A 51 -21.46 -18.28 -20.52
CA TYR A 51 -20.14 -17.70 -20.81
C TYR A 51 -19.31 -17.48 -19.52
N THR A 52 -19.95 -17.27 -18.38
CA THR A 52 -19.29 -17.19 -17.08
C THR A 52 -18.60 -18.51 -16.76
N ASN A 53 -19.34 -19.62 -16.81
CA ASN A 53 -18.79 -20.95 -16.58
C ASN A 53 -17.70 -21.33 -17.60
N LEU A 54 -17.80 -20.83 -18.83
CA LEU A 54 -16.78 -21.08 -19.86
C LEU A 54 -15.46 -20.37 -19.51
N VAL A 55 -15.49 -19.06 -19.23
CA VAL A 55 -14.28 -18.30 -18.83
C VAL A 55 -13.69 -18.88 -17.54
N GLU A 56 -14.53 -19.24 -16.56
CA GLU A 56 -14.07 -19.89 -15.33
C GLU A 56 -13.49 -21.28 -15.56
N LYS A 57 -13.97 -22.02 -16.57
CA LYS A 57 -13.36 -23.29 -16.98
C LYS A 57 -11.96 -23.06 -17.55
N PHE A 58 -11.81 -22.14 -18.53
CA PHE A 58 -10.48 -21.79 -19.06
C PHE A 58 -9.51 -21.34 -17.97
N THR A 59 -10.02 -20.57 -16.98
CA THR A 59 -9.25 -20.13 -15.82
C THR A 59 -8.78 -21.32 -14.95
N ARG A 60 -9.67 -22.29 -14.69
CA ARG A 60 -9.34 -23.51 -13.93
C ARG A 60 -8.39 -24.44 -14.66
N ASP A 61 -8.50 -24.50 -15.99
CA ASP A 61 -7.65 -25.32 -16.85
C ASP A 61 -6.25 -24.69 -17.06
N GLY A 62 -6.01 -23.48 -16.53
CA GLY A 62 -4.72 -22.78 -16.59
C GLY A 62 -4.47 -22.02 -17.91
N ASN A 63 -5.38 -22.11 -18.88
CA ASN A 63 -5.32 -21.35 -20.13
C ASN A 63 -5.86 -19.92 -19.91
N LEU A 64 -5.10 -19.11 -19.16
CA LEU A 64 -5.51 -17.76 -18.77
C LEU A 64 -5.55 -16.78 -19.95
N SER A 65 -4.68 -16.97 -20.95
CA SER A 65 -4.68 -16.20 -22.20
C SER A 65 -5.97 -16.41 -22.98
N GLY A 66 -6.38 -17.66 -23.20
CA GLY A 66 -7.63 -17.97 -23.88
C GLY A 66 -8.85 -17.50 -23.09
N ALA A 67 -8.79 -17.58 -21.74
CA ALA A 67 -9.82 -17.01 -20.87
C ALA A 67 -9.98 -15.50 -21.09
N TYR A 68 -8.86 -14.77 -21.21
CA TYR A 68 -8.85 -13.33 -21.43
C TYR A 68 -9.30 -12.94 -22.84
N ASP A 69 -8.82 -13.65 -23.87
CA ASP A 69 -9.20 -13.38 -25.26
C ASP A 69 -10.71 -13.62 -25.48
N LEU A 70 -11.25 -14.69 -24.87
CA LEU A 70 -12.70 -14.93 -24.83
C LEU A 70 -13.43 -13.79 -24.13
N LEU A 71 -12.94 -13.34 -22.97
CA LEU A 71 -13.53 -12.25 -22.21
C LEU A 71 -13.57 -10.95 -23.04
N GLN A 72 -12.49 -10.62 -23.75
CA GLN A 72 -12.41 -9.45 -24.61
C GLN A 72 -13.40 -9.55 -25.78
N SER A 73 -13.46 -10.70 -26.45
CA SER A 73 -14.43 -10.92 -27.55
C SER A 73 -15.89 -10.76 -27.09
N LEU A 74 -16.20 -11.17 -25.85
CA LEU A 74 -17.53 -10.98 -25.26
C LEU A 74 -17.81 -9.50 -24.96
N GLN A 75 -16.84 -8.76 -24.44
CA GLN A 75 -16.97 -7.30 -24.21
C GLN A 75 -17.19 -6.54 -25.52
N GLU A 76 -16.46 -6.87 -26.59
CA GLU A 76 -16.64 -6.28 -27.93
C GLU A 76 -18.05 -6.49 -28.49
N LYS A 77 -18.67 -7.63 -28.14
CA LYS A 77 -20.07 -7.94 -28.47
C LYS A 77 -21.08 -7.33 -27.49
N ASN A 78 -20.66 -6.43 -26.61
CA ASN A 78 -21.46 -5.81 -25.54
C ASN A 78 -22.10 -6.82 -24.58
N ILE A 79 -21.47 -7.98 -24.36
CA ILE A 79 -21.91 -8.97 -23.37
C ILE A 79 -21.18 -8.69 -22.05
N CYS A 80 -21.91 -8.14 -21.07
CA CYS A 80 -21.37 -7.82 -19.75
C CYS A 80 -21.33 -9.05 -18.84
N LEU A 81 -20.13 -9.51 -18.49
CA LEU A 81 -19.95 -10.55 -17.48
C LEU A 81 -19.88 -9.95 -16.06
N PRO A 82 -20.24 -10.73 -15.01
CA PRO A 82 -20.07 -10.30 -13.63
C PRO A 82 -18.62 -9.96 -13.30
N ILE A 83 -18.40 -8.92 -12.48
CA ILE A 83 -17.06 -8.52 -12.01
C ILE A 83 -16.31 -9.68 -11.29
N SER A 84 -17.03 -10.65 -10.73
CA SER A 84 -16.45 -11.84 -10.10
C SER A 84 -15.59 -12.65 -11.07
N VAL A 85 -15.97 -12.74 -12.35
CA VAL A 85 -15.21 -13.46 -13.38
C VAL A 85 -13.83 -12.84 -13.56
N PHE A 86 -13.78 -11.51 -13.66
CA PHE A 86 -12.54 -10.76 -13.77
C PHE A 86 -11.68 -10.89 -12.51
N LYS A 87 -12.29 -10.85 -11.31
CA LYS A 87 -11.57 -11.05 -10.04
C LYS A 87 -10.96 -12.44 -9.93
N ASN A 88 -11.68 -13.48 -10.38
CA ASN A 88 -11.19 -14.86 -10.41
C ASN A 88 -10.02 -15.01 -11.38
N LEU A 89 -10.13 -14.43 -12.59
CA LEU A 89 -9.04 -14.42 -13.56
C LEU A 89 -7.81 -13.66 -13.05
N LEU A 90 -8.00 -12.52 -12.38
CA LEU A 90 -6.91 -11.77 -11.74
C LEU A 90 -6.23 -12.58 -10.63
N ALA A 91 -7.01 -13.31 -9.83
CA ALA A 91 -6.47 -14.19 -8.80
C ALA A 91 -5.60 -15.29 -9.41
N ALA A 92 -6.09 -15.98 -10.44
CA ALA A 92 -5.35 -17.03 -11.15
C ALA A 92 -4.07 -16.47 -11.81
N ALA A 93 -4.15 -15.31 -12.47
CA ALA A 93 -2.97 -14.65 -13.06
C ALA A 93 -1.93 -14.27 -12.00
N GLY A 94 -2.38 -13.77 -10.84
CA GLY A 94 -1.51 -13.46 -9.71
C GLY A 94 -0.83 -14.70 -9.12
N GLU A 95 -1.51 -15.84 -9.07
CA GLU A 95 -0.96 -17.13 -8.61
C GLU A 95 0.09 -17.71 -9.57
N LEU A 96 -0.10 -17.53 -10.89
CA LEU A 96 0.87 -17.95 -11.90
C LEU A 96 2.01 -16.94 -12.13
N ASN A 97 2.07 -15.86 -11.36
CA ASN A 97 3.03 -14.77 -11.55
C ASN A 97 2.99 -14.14 -12.97
N ASP A 98 1.84 -14.17 -13.64
CA ASP A 98 1.68 -13.57 -14.98
C ASP A 98 1.46 -12.06 -14.85
N MET A 99 2.56 -11.31 -14.75
CA MET A 99 2.56 -9.86 -14.64
C MET A 99 1.79 -9.15 -15.77
N LYS A 100 1.86 -9.66 -17.00
CA LYS A 100 1.28 -9.02 -18.17
C LYS A 100 -0.24 -9.16 -18.12
N LEU A 101 -0.73 -10.37 -17.89
CA LEU A 101 -2.15 -10.63 -17.79
C LEU A 101 -2.75 -9.97 -16.55
N SER A 102 -2.08 -10.02 -15.40
CA SER A 102 -2.55 -9.34 -14.18
C SER A 102 -2.74 -7.84 -14.39
N CYS A 103 -1.81 -7.15 -15.06
CA CYS A 103 -1.97 -5.73 -15.37
C CYS A 103 -3.16 -5.46 -16.30
N ARG A 104 -3.35 -6.28 -17.34
CA ARG A 104 -4.47 -6.16 -18.28
C ARG A 104 -5.82 -6.36 -17.59
N VAL A 105 -5.97 -7.44 -16.83
CA VAL A 105 -7.22 -7.74 -16.13
C VAL A 105 -7.49 -6.70 -15.04
N PHE A 106 -6.46 -6.25 -14.32
CA PHE A 106 -6.62 -5.21 -13.30
C PHE A 106 -7.10 -3.88 -13.90
N ARG A 107 -6.59 -3.51 -15.09
CA ARG A 107 -7.06 -2.33 -15.83
C ARG A 107 -8.56 -2.42 -16.15
N GLU A 108 -9.00 -3.55 -16.69
CA GLU A 108 -10.43 -3.78 -16.98
C GLU A 108 -11.27 -3.66 -15.72
N VAL A 109 -10.82 -4.29 -14.63
CA VAL A 109 -11.50 -4.27 -13.33
C VAL A 109 -11.64 -2.86 -12.74
N LEU A 110 -10.71 -1.94 -13.05
CA LEU A 110 -10.82 -0.53 -12.66
C LEU A 110 -11.86 0.25 -13.48
N ILE A 111 -11.99 -0.04 -14.77
CA ILE A 111 -12.86 0.72 -15.69
C ILE A 111 -14.31 0.24 -15.62
N LEU A 112 -14.52 -1.03 -15.27
CA LEU A 112 -15.86 -1.61 -15.18
C LEU A 112 -16.75 -0.81 -14.20
N PRO A 113 -18.01 -0.50 -14.57
CA PRO A 113 -18.93 0.24 -13.73
C PRO A 113 -19.35 -0.58 -12.49
N GLY A 114 -18.56 -0.47 -11.42
CA GLY A 114 -18.86 -1.01 -10.11
C GLY A 114 -19.39 0.08 -9.19
N LYS A 115 -20.51 -0.16 -8.50
CA LYS A 115 -21.00 0.72 -7.42
C LYS A 115 -20.10 0.69 -6.17
N GLU A 116 -19.13 -0.22 -6.11
CA GLU A 116 -18.29 -0.47 -4.96
C GLU A 116 -16.79 -0.32 -5.30
N PRO A 117 -15.98 0.22 -4.38
CA PRO A 117 -14.53 0.25 -4.54
C PRO A 117 -13.98 -1.18 -4.60
N LEU A 118 -12.89 -1.38 -5.36
CA LEU A 118 -12.22 -2.67 -5.47
C LEU A 118 -11.80 -3.22 -4.10
N SER A 119 -11.97 -4.53 -3.90
CA SER A 119 -11.56 -5.21 -2.67
C SER A 119 -10.03 -5.23 -2.53
N SER A 120 -9.54 -5.30 -1.30
CA SER A 120 -8.10 -5.42 -1.00
C SER A 120 -7.43 -6.58 -1.75
N ASP A 121 -8.16 -7.68 -1.95
CA ASP A 121 -7.64 -8.88 -2.61
C ASP A 121 -7.26 -8.61 -4.08
N CYS A 122 -7.96 -7.71 -4.78
CA CYS A 122 -7.63 -7.37 -6.16
C CYS A 122 -6.22 -6.76 -6.25
N TYR A 123 -5.92 -5.83 -5.35
CA TYR A 123 -4.60 -5.19 -5.28
C TYR A 123 -3.50 -6.17 -4.84
N LEU A 124 -3.80 -7.06 -3.89
CA LEU A 124 -2.87 -8.09 -3.44
C LEU A 124 -2.57 -9.12 -4.52
N ASN A 125 -3.56 -9.51 -5.33
CA ASN A 125 -3.36 -10.41 -6.46
C ASN A 125 -2.53 -9.75 -7.57
N LEU A 126 -2.76 -8.46 -7.86
CA LEU A 126 -1.86 -7.69 -8.72
C LEU A 126 -0.44 -7.71 -8.18
N ALA A 127 -0.23 -7.38 -6.90
CA ALA A 127 1.09 -7.39 -6.30
C ALA A 127 1.73 -8.79 -6.35
N ARG A 128 0.95 -9.86 -6.09
CA ARG A 128 1.42 -11.25 -6.13
C ARG A 128 2.03 -11.61 -7.47
N ALA A 129 1.44 -11.13 -8.57
CA ALA A 129 1.95 -11.37 -9.92
C ALA A 129 3.43 -10.96 -10.07
N PHE A 130 3.86 -9.92 -9.34
CA PHE A 130 5.19 -9.34 -9.45
C PHE A 130 6.24 -9.91 -8.46
N ILE A 131 5.89 -10.82 -7.55
CA ILE A 131 6.80 -11.27 -6.48
C ILE A 131 8.13 -11.83 -7.00
N ASN A 132 8.10 -12.62 -8.08
CA ASN A 132 9.25 -13.35 -8.60
C ASN A 132 9.91 -12.68 -9.83
N THR A 133 9.55 -11.44 -10.14
CA THR A 133 10.07 -10.72 -11.31
C THR A 133 10.60 -9.34 -10.94
N ASP A 134 11.72 -8.96 -11.55
CA ASP A 134 12.25 -7.60 -11.50
C ASP A 134 11.72 -6.73 -12.64
N ASP A 135 11.11 -7.35 -13.66
CA ASP A 135 10.49 -6.63 -14.77
C ASP A 135 9.24 -5.89 -14.27
N CYS A 136 9.34 -4.56 -14.26
CA CYS A 136 8.27 -3.65 -13.89
C CYS A 136 7.70 -2.88 -15.08
N THR A 137 8.02 -3.24 -16.33
CA THR A 137 7.58 -2.52 -17.53
C THR A 137 6.06 -2.41 -17.62
N TYR A 138 5.35 -3.53 -17.46
CA TYR A 138 3.88 -3.56 -17.45
C TYR A 138 3.29 -2.80 -16.25
N LEU A 139 3.91 -2.92 -15.07
CA LEU A 139 3.49 -2.18 -13.88
C LEU A 139 3.61 -0.68 -14.07
N ARG A 140 4.75 -0.20 -14.57
CA ARG A 140 4.99 1.21 -14.87
C ARG A 140 3.99 1.76 -15.88
N SER A 141 3.74 1.01 -16.96
CA SER A 141 2.75 1.40 -17.97
C SER A 141 1.36 1.54 -17.37
N LEU A 142 0.93 0.57 -16.56
CA LEU A 142 -0.36 0.60 -15.88
C LEU A 142 -0.48 1.79 -14.92
N LEU A 143 0.54 2.03 -14.10
CA LEU A 143 0.53 3.10 -13.11
C LEU A 143 0.54 4.48 -13.77
N LYS A 144 1.31 4.65 -14.84
CA LYS A 144 1.31 5.87 -15.64
C LYS A 144 -0.08 6.15 -16.21
N GLU A 145 -0.72 5.14 -16.81
CA GLU A 145 -2.10 5.26 -17.31
C GLU A 145 -3.08 5.66 -16.20
N ILE A 146 -3.02 5.00 -15.04
CA ILE A 146 -3.87 5.35 -13.88
C ILE A 146 -3.62 6.79 -13.45
N SER A 147 -2.35 7.23 -13.46
CA SER A 147 -1.97 8.58 -13.02
C SER A 147 -2.46 9.68 -13.95
N GLU A 148 -2.47 9.44 -15.25
CA GLU A 148 -2.91 10.36 -16.33
C GLU A 148 -4.41 10.24 -16.61
N SER A 149 -5.08 9.22 -16.03
CA SER A 149 -6.52 9.03 -16.19
C SER A 149 -7.33 10.08 -15.45
N SER A 150 -8.50 10.41 -16.00
CA SER A 150 -9.49 11.27 -15.34
C SER A 150 -10.30 10.54 -14.24
N LEU A 151 -9.81 9.41 -13.71
CA LEU A 151 -10.49 8.67 -12.66
C LEU A 151 -10.56 9.51 -11.37
N PRO A 152 -11.75 9.65 -10.74
CA PRO A 152 -11.92 10.49 -9.55
C PRO A 152 -11.19 9.93 -8.32
N TYR A 153 -10.84 8.64 -8.33
CA TYR A 153 -10.21 7.92 -7.22
C TYR A 153 -8.78 7.46 -7.52
N ARG A 154 -8.10 8.03 -8.54
CA ARG A 154 -6.75 7.60 -8.96
C ARG A 154 -5.73 7.55 -7.82
N LEU A 155 -5.68 8.57 -6.95
CA LEU A 155 -4.76 8.61 -5.81
C LEU A 155 -5.06 7.49 -4.79
N ILE A 156 -6.34 7.17 -4.58
CA ILE A 156 -6.76 6.07 -3.70
C ILE A 156 -6.27 4.73 -4.27
N VAL A 157 -6.42 4.52 -5.58
CA VAL A 157 -5.93 3.32 -6.28
C VAL A 157 -4.40 3.22 -6.17
N MET A 158 -3.67 4.31 -6.44
CA MET A 158 -2.20 4.34 -6.31
C MET A 158 -1.74 3.98 -4.90
N ASN A 159 -2.35 4.61 -3.87
CA ASN A 159 -2.05 4.31 -2.47
C ASN A 159 -2.37 2.85 -2.10
N ARG A 160 -3.45 2.27 -2.65
CA ARG A 160 -3.80 0.85 -2.43
C ARG A 160 -2.85 -0.11 -3.14
N ILE A 161 -2.37 0.24 -4.33
CA ILE A 161 -1.33 -0.53 -5.02
C ILE A 161 -0.04 -0.50 -4.20
N ILE A 162 0.43 0.69 -3.78
CA ILE A 162 1.61 0.82 -2.91
C ILE A 162 1.46 -0.02 -1.64
N PHE A 163 0.28 0.03 -1.00
CA PHE A 163 0.00 -0.79 0.18
C PHE A 163 0.08 -2.29 -0.12
N ALA A 164 -0.47 -2.76 -1.25
CA ALA A 164 -0.41 -4.18 -1.61
C ALA A 164 1.01 -4.66 -1.93
N PHE A 165 1.82 -3.86 -2.64
CA PHE A 165 3.23 -4.15 -2.86
C PHE A 165 4.03 -4.12 -1.54
N ALA A 166 3.68 -3.22 -0.62
CA ALA A 166 4.26 -3.16 0.71
C ALA A 166 3.93 -4.42 1.56
N GLU A 167 2.67 -4.85 1.59
CA GLU A 167 2.26 -6.06 2.34
C GLU A 167 2.88 -7.34 1.77
N THR A 168 3.14 -7.38 0.46
CA THR A 168 3.88 -8.48 -0.20
C THR A 168 5.41 -8.33 -0.12
N ARG A 169 5.91 -7.36 0.66
CA ARG A 169 7.34 -7.09 0.91
C ARG A 169 8.18 -6.76 -0.33
N GLN A 170 7.57 -6.26 -1.38
CA GLN A 170 8.27 -5.86 -2.61
C GLN A 170 8.77 -4.41 -2.50
N ILE A 171 9.74 -4.19 -1.60
CA ILE A 171 10.19 -2.84 -1.21
C ILE A 171 10.77 -2.07 -2.40
N ASP A 172 11.57 -2.71 -3.25
CA ASP A 172 12.19 -2.05 -4.40
C ASP A 172 11.14 -1.46 -5.35
N LYS A 173 10.04 -2.21 -5.55
CA LYS A 173 8.90 -1.74 -6.35
C LYS A 173 8.14 -0.62 -5.66
N VAL A 174 7.96 -0.67 -4.34
CA VAL A 174 7.35 0.42 -3.56
C VAL A 174 8.15 1.72 -3.71
N LEU A 175 9.48 1.66 -3.59
CA LEU A 175 10.36 2.83 -3.74
C LEU A 175 10.37 3.34 -5.19
N MET A 176 10.37 2.45 -6.18
CA MET A 176 10.22 2.79 -7.59
C MET A 176 8.93 3.57 -7.83
N ILE A 177 7.78 3.04 -7.37
CA ILE A 177 6.48 3.70 -7.56
C ILE A 177 6.47 5.09 -6.90
N LEU A 178 6.95 5.21 -5.65
CA LEU A 178 7.00 6.49 -4.95
C LEU A 178 7.84 7.53 -5.71
N LYS A 179 8.98 7.10 -6.27
CA LYS A 179 9.86 7.98 -7.06
C LYS A 179 9.17 8.46 -8.34
N GLU A 180 8.54 7.55 -9.09
CA GLU A 180 7.90 7.86 -10.36
C GLU A 180 6.62 8.69 -10.19
N MET A 181 5.87 8.50 -9.10
CA MET A 181 4.69 9.33 -8.77
C MET A 181 5.02 10.83 -8.66
N LYS A 182 6.27 11.21 -8.40
CA LYS A 182 6.67 12.62 -8.39
C LYS A 182 6.66 13.26 -9.77
N GLU A 183 6.87 12.46 -10.82
CA GLU A 183 6.90 12.91 -12.22
C GLU A 183 5.52 12.85 -12.87
N TRP A 184 4.61 12.04 -12.32
CA TRP A 184 3.24 11.90 -12.78
C TRP A 184 2.31 13.00 -12.27
N GLU A 185 1.13 13.11 -12.89
CA GLU A 185 0.08 14.03 -12.47
C GLU A 185 -0.53 13.66 -11.10
N CYS A 186 -0.35 12.40 -10.67
CA CYS A 186 -0.80 11.90 -9.37
C CYS A 186 0.35 11.94 -8.36
N LYS A 187 0.56 13.11 -7.75
CA LYS A 187 1.60 13.34 -6.73
C LYS A 187 1.33 12.53 -5.44
N PRO A 188 2.38 12.03 -4.76
CA PRO A 188 2.25 11.39 -3.44
C PRO A 188 1.66 12.35 -2.40
N ASP A 189 0.83 11.82 -1.50
CA ASP A 189 0.30 12.57 -0.36
C ASP A 189 0.89 12.08 0.99
N VAL A 190 0.46 12.70 2.09
CA VAL A 190 0.87 12.31 3.44
C VAL A 190 0.55 10.83 3.73
N ILE A 191 -0.51 10.28 3.14
CA ILE A 191 -0.88 8.88 3.32
C ILE A 191 0.11 7.99 2.57
N THR A 192 0.44 8.33 1.31
CA THR A 192 1.45 7.64 0.50
C THR A 192 2.77 7.53 1.25
N TYR A 193 3.33 8.65 1.69
CA TYR A 193 4.61 8.68 2.38
C TYR A 193 4.58 7.88 3.69
N ASN A 194 3.52 8.03 4.51
CA ASN A 194 3.40 7.30 5.77
C ASN A 194 3.25 5.79 5.58
N SER A 195 2.57 5.35 4.53
CA SER A 195 2.49 3.93 4.18
C SER A 195 3.85 3.37 3.80
N VAL A 196 4.65 4.11 3.02
CA VAL A 196 6.02 3.69 2.65
C VAL A 196 6.94 3.68 3.87
N LEU A 197 6.90 4.72 4.72
CA LEU A 197 7.72 4.79 5.93
C LEU A 197 7.40 3.65 6.92
N ASP A 198 6.12 3.28 7.08
CA ASP A 198 5.74 2.18 7.97
C ASP A 198 6.29 0.83 7.48
N ILE A 199 6.20 0.54 6.17
CA ILE A 199 6.72 -0.72 5.63
C ILE A 199 8.25 -0.78 5.71
N LEU A 200 8.96 0.31 5.40
CA LEU A 200 10.41 0.37 5.55
C LEU A 200 10.81 0.16 7.02
N GLY A 201 10.04 0.72 7.95
CA GLY A 201 10.18 0.49 9.39
C GLY A 201 9.95 -0.98 9.79
N ARG A 202 8.98 -1.67 9.19
CA ARG A 202 8.76 -3.12 9.38
C ARG A 202 9.89 -3.96 8.78
N ALA A 203 10.50 -3.50 7.69
CA ALA A 203 11.62 -4.16 7.01
C ALA A 203 13.00 -3.88 7.66
N GLY A 204 13.09 -2.89 8.56
CA GLY A 204 14.35 -2.50 9.19
C GLY A 204 15.29 -1.68 8.30
N LEU A 205 14.79 -1.14 7.19
CA LEU A 205 15.59 -0.43 6.18
C LEU A 205 15.79 1.04 6.56
N VAL A 206 16.66 1.26 7.54
CA VAL A 206 16.84 2.58 8.18
C VAL A 206 17.29 3.68 7.21
N ASN A 207 18.21 3.37 6.30
CA ASN A 207 18.69 4.36 5.32
C ASN A 207 17.56 4.82 4.39
N GLU A 208 16.71 3.89 3.94
CA GLU A 208 15.55 4.21 3.11
C GLU A 208 14.51 5.03 3.87
N ILE A 209 14.28 4.73 5.17
CA ILE A 209 13.38 5.55 6.01
C ILE A 209 13.85 7.01 6.05
N LEU A 210 15.16 7.22 6.28
CA LEU A 210 15.74 8.55 6.32
C LEU A 210 15.66 9.25 4.96
N GLY A 211 15.96 8.54 3.87
CA GLY A 211 15.88 9.08 2.51
C GLY A 211 14.45 9.50 2.12
N VAL A 212 13.46 8.67 2.44
CA VAL A 212 12.04 8.99 2.19
C VAL A 212 11.56 10.15 3.07
N LEU A 213 11.99 10.21 4.35
CA LEU A 213 11.65 11.33 5.22
C LEU A 213 12.25 12.65 4.73
N SER A 214 13.51 12.67 4.31
CA SER A 214 14.15 13.85 3.71
C SER A 214 13.44 14.29 2.43
N THR A 215 13.13 13.33 1.57
CA THR A 215 12.32 13.57 0.36
C THR A 215 10.98 14.24 0.69
N MET A 216 10.25 13.74 1.70
CA MET A 216 8.96 14.30 2.10
C MET A 216 9.09 15.72 2.65
N LYS A 217 10.21 16.05 3.31
CA LYS A 217 10.49 17.40 3.81
C LYS A 217 10.83 18.41 2.72
N GLU A 218 11.49 17.95 1.65
CA GLU A 218 11.81 18.76 0.47
C GLU A 218 10.58 19.04 -0.40
N ASP A 219 9.55 18.19 -0.32
CA ASP A 219 8.33 18.32 -1.07
C ASP A 219 7.38 19.36 -0.46
N CYS A 220 7.35 20.57 -1.05
CA CYS A 220 6.48 21.64 -0.58
C CYS A 220 4.97 21.33 -0.64
N SER A 221 4.56 20.29 -1.39
CA SER A 221 3.14 19.92 -1.50
C SER A 221 2.64 19.08 -0.32
N VAL A 222 3.54 18.60 0.53
CA VAL A 222 3.23 17.69 1.63
C VAL A 222 3.78 18.23 2.94
N SER A 223 2.97 18.21 4.00
CA SER A 223 3.40 18.63 5.33
C SER A 223 3.69 17.42 6.22
N VAL A 224 4.94 17.35 6.71
CA VAL A 224 5.33 16.41 7.75
C VAL A 224 4.56 16.74 9.03
N ASN A 225 4.02 15.71 9.67
CA ASN A 225 3.19 15.86 10.87
C ASN A 225 3.54 14.82 11.95
N ILE A 226 2.84 14.87 13.08
CA ILE A 226 3.02 13.94 14.20
C ILE A 226 2.86 12.46 13.79
N ILE A 227 1.97 12.15 12.84
CA ILE A 227 1.77 10.78 12.34
C ILE A 227 3.04 10.30 11.62
N THR A 228 3.69 11.20 10.89
CA THR A 228 4.93 10.91 10.14
C THR A 228 6.07 10.63 11.09
N TYR A 229 6.33 11.52 12.05
CA TYR A 229 7.39 11.31 13.03
C TYR A 229 7.15 10.08 13.91
N ASN A 230 5.92 9.83 14.35
CA ASN A 230 5.60 8.61 15.10
C ASN A 230 5.80 7.33 14.27
N THR A 231 5.50 7.37 12.97
CA THR A 231 5.78 6.25 12.06
C THR A 231 7.28 6.00 11.96
N VAL A 232 8.09 7.05 11.76
CA VAL A 232 9.56 6.96 11.69
C VAL A 232 10.16 6.47 13.01
N LEU A 233 9.78 7.05 14.15
CA LEU A 233 10.25 6.64 15.49
C LEU A 233 9.95 5.16 15.75
N ASN A 234 8.74 4.71 15.42
CA ASN A 234 8.39 3.30 15.55
C ASN A 234 9.20 2.41 14.59
N GLY A 235 9.50 2.90 13.39
CA GLY A 235 10.39 2.23 12.43
C GLY A 235 11.81 2.08 12.97
N MET A 236 12.42 3.15 13.49
CA MET A 236 13.76 3.11 14.11
C MET A 236 13.80 2.15 15.30
N ARG A 237 12.78 2.18 16.15
CA ARG A 237 12.63 1.26 17.28
C ARG A 237 12.54 -0.20 16.85
N LYS A 238 11.75 -0.51 15.81
CA LYS A 238 11.65 -1.87 15.23
C LYS A 238 12.96 -2.34 14.60
N ALA A 239 13.71 -1.42 14.00
CA ALA A 239 15.03 -1.68 13.41
C ALA A 239 16.16 -1.73 14.46
N CYS A 240 15.85 -1.63 15.76
CA CYS A 240 16.82 -1.57 16.86
C CYS A 240 17.85 -0.42 16.72
N ARG A 241 17.53 0.63 15.97
CA ARG A 241 18.35 1.85 15.82
C ARG A 241 17.99 2.88 16.88
N PHE A 242 18.22 2.49 18.13
CA PHE A 242 17.88 3.30 19.30
C PHE A 242 18.65 4.63 19.35
N ASP A 243 19.86 4.65 18.79
CA ASP A 243 20.68 5.85 18.58
C ASP A 243 19.95 6.91 17.76
N MET A 244 19.20 6.49 16.73
CA MET A 244 18.47 7.39 15.84
C MET A 244 17.16 7.91 16.45
N CYS A 245 16.54 7.19 17.40
CA CYS A 245 15.27 7.60 18.00
C CYS A 245 15.34 8.98 18.66
N LEU A 246 16.43 9.28 19.38
CA LEU A 246 16.62 10.58 20.01
C LEU A 246 16.86 11.69 18.96
N VAL A 247 17.59 11.39 17.89
CA VAL A 247 17.84 12.33 16.79
C VAL A 247 16.52 12.74 16.12
N ILE A 248 15.70 11.75 15.74
CA ILE A 248 14.39 11.99 15.12
C ILE A 248 13.43 12.72 16.07
N TYR A 249 13.46 12.41 17.36
CA TYR A 249 12.67 13.12 18.37
C TYR A 249 13.06 14.59 18.48
N ASN A 250 14.35 14.89 18.58
CA ASN A 250 14.83 16.26 18.66
C ASN A 250 14.50 17.04 17.39
N GLU A 251 14.63 16.41 16.22
CA GLU A 251 14.21 17.01 14.95
C GLU A 251 12.72 17.33 14.92
N MET A 252 11.86 16.42 15.38
CA MET A 252 10.42 16.65 15.51
C MET A 252 10.10 17.89 16.35
N VAL A 253 10.76 18.03 17.51
CA VAL A 253 10.61 19.19 18.40
C VAL A 253 11.13 20.47 17.74
N GLN A 254 12.27 20.41 17.04
CA GLN A 254 12.83 21.56 16.30
C GLN A 254 11.92 22.02 15.16
N CYS A 255 11.21 21.10 14.51
CA CYS A 255 10.17 21.42 13.53
C CYS A 255 8.87 21.98 14.14
N GLY A 256 8.81 22.17 15.47
CA GLY A 256 7.62 22.66 16.16
C GLY A 256 6.48 21.65 16.24
N ILE A 257 6.77 20.35 16.03
CA ILE A 257 5.77 19.29 16.15
C ILE A 257 5.79 18.75 17.57
N GLU A 258 4.66 18.92 18.26
CA GLU A 258 4.53 18.54 19.66
C GLU A 258 4.55 17.01 19.85
N PRO A 259 5.44 16.47 20.69
CA PRO A 259 5.46 15.05 20.99
C PRO A 259 4.18 14.59 21.69
N ASP A 260 3.70 13.42 21.32
CA ASP A 260 2.55 12.77 21.97
C ASP A 260 2.98 11.52 22.77
N LEU A 261 1.99 10.81 23.31
CA LEU A 261 2.21 9.57 24.04
C LEU A 261 3.02 8.54 23.23
N LEU A 262 2.77 8.43 21.91
CA LEU A 262 3.50 7.49 21.05
C LEU A 262 4.95 7.93 20.89
N SER A 263 5.20 9.22 20.69
CA SER A 263 6.55 9.76 20.57
C SER A 263 7.37 9.49 21.84
N TYR A 264 6.85 9.87 23.01
CA TYR A 264 7.53 9.64 24.30
C TYR A 264 7.75 8.16 24.55
N THR A 265 6.72 7.33 24.33
CA THR A 265 6.82 5.89 24.55
C THR A 265 7.93 5.27 23.71
N ALA A 266 8.01 5.64 22.42
CA ALA A 266 9.01 5.09 21.51
C ALA A 266 10.43 5.49 21.92
N VAL A 267 10.65 6.77 22.29
CA VAL A 267 11.99 7.30 22.59
C VAL A 267 12.46 6.84 23.97
N ILE A 268 11.59 6.85 24.99
CA ILE A 268 11.91 6.37 26.34
C ILE A 268 12.27 4.88 26.31
N ASP A 269 11.50 4.03 25.62
CA ASP A 269 11.84 2.60 25.47
C ASP A 269 13.19 2.42 24.75
N SER A 270 13.44 3.21 23.70
CA SER A 270 14.69 3.14 22.93
C SER A 270 15.91 3.56 23.76
N LEU A 271 15.80 4.68 24.50
CA LEU A 271 16.86 5.15 25.40
C LEU A 271 17.10 4.15 26.54
N GLY A 272 16.03 3.58 27.09
CA GLY A 272 16.11 2.56 28.11
C GLY A 272 16.87 1.30 27.63
N ARG A 273 16.60 0.86 26.40
CA ARG A 273 17.28 -0.29 25.78
C ARG A 273 18.72 -0.03 25.37
N SER A 274 19.07 1.20 25.03
CA SER A 274 20.45 1.61 24.73
C SER A 274 21.28 1.94 25.97
N GLY A 275 20.69 1.87 27.16
CA GLY A 275 21.37 2.14 28.43
C GLY A 275 21.51 3.64 28.76
N ASN A 276 20.86 4.53 27.99
CA ASN A 276 20.86 5.97 28.27
C ASN A 276 19.77 6.32 29.31
N VAL A 277 19.97 5.83 30.53
CA VAL A 277 19.03 5.98 31.67
C VAL A 277 18.71 7.44 31.94
N LYS A 278 19.74 8.30 31.95
CA LYS A 278 19.61 9.72 32.32
C LYS A 278 18.65 10.45 31.39
N GLU A 279 18.83 10.31 30.08
CA GLU A 279 17.98 10.98 29.11
C GLU A 279 16.57 10.38 29.09
N SER A 280 16.46 9.07 29.32
CA SER A 280 15.17 8.38 29.46
C SER A 280 14.33 8.92 30.62
N LEU A 281 14.94 9.17 31.78
CA LEU A 281 14.27 9.78 32.93
C LEU A 281 13.92 11.25 32.68
N ARG A 282 14.82 12.02 32.04
CA ARG A 282 14.56 13.41 31.67
C ARG A 282 13.29 13.53 30.81
N LEU A 283 13.16 12.68 29.79
CA LEU A 283 11.98 12.67 28.91
C LEU A 283 10.72 12.18 29.63
N PHE A 284 10.85 11.29 30.60
CA PHE A 284 9.72 10.87 31.44
C PHE A 284 9.19 12.02 32.31
N ASP A 285 10.09 12.79 32.93
CA ASP A 285 9.69 13.97 33.70
C ASP A 285 9.08 15.05 32.80
N GLU A 286 9.65 15.27 31.61
CA GLU A 286 9.10 16.18 30.61
C GLU A 286 7.69 15.77 30.17
N MET A 287 7.46 14.48 29.92
CA MET A 287 6.15 13.91 29.59
C MET A 287 5.11 14.20 30.69
N LYS A 288 5.50 14.03 31.97
CA LYS A 288 4.64 14.35 33.13
C LYS A 288 4.36 15.86 33.24
N GLN A 289 5.37 16.71 33.05
CA GLN A 289 5.22 18.17 33.07
C GLN A 289 4.27 18.67 31.98
N ARG A 290 4.27 18.03 30.81
CA ARG A 290 3.32 18.29 29.71
C ARG A 290 1.95 17.67 29.91
N GLN A 291 1.68 17.07 31.07
CA GLN A 291 0.41 16.41 31.43
C GLN A 291 0.02 15.27 30.47
N ILE A 292 1.02 14.62 29.86
CA ILE A 292 0.80 13.44 29.04
C ILE A 292 0.88 12.23 29.97
N ARG A 293 -0.24 11.51 30.11
CA ARG A 293 -0.35 10.35 31.00
C ARG A 293 0.63 9.24 30.58
N PRO A 294 1.57 8.83 31.45
CA PRO A 294 2.45 7.70 31.15
C PRO A 294 1.65 6.40 31.06
N SER A 295 2.12 5.48 30.21
CA SER A 295 1.54 4.13 30.15
C SER A 295 2.31 3.17 31.04
N VAL A 296 1.70 2.03 31.35
CA VAL A 296 2.38 0.91 32.02
C VAL A 296 3.64 0.48 31.23
N TYR A 297 3.63 0.61 29.90
CA TYR A 297 4.79 0.27 29.07
C TYR A 297 5.97 1.20 29.32
N VAL A 298 5.74 2.50 29.47
CA VAL A 298 6.76 3.50 29.78
C VAL A 298 7.40 3.20 31.14
N TYR A 299 6.58 2.97 32.18
CA TYR A 299 7.09 2.59 33.51
C TYR A 299 7.93 1.31 33.47
N ARG A 300 7.45 0.27 32.78
CA ARG A 300 8.19 -1.00 32.65
C ARG A 300 9.55 -0.80 31.98
N ALA A 301 9.59 -0.04 30.88
CA ALA A 301 10.83 0.26 30.17
C ALA A 301 11.85 0.96 31.08
N LEU A 302 11.41 1.94 31.88
CA LEU A 302 12.26 2.68 32.81
C LEU A 302 12.74 1.80 33.98
N ILE A 303 11.84 1.04 34.61
CA ILE A 303 12.17 0.13 35.72
C ILE A 303 13.18 -0.91 35.26
N ASP A 304 12.99 -1.51 34.08
CA ASP A 304 13.91 -2.50 33.52
C ASP A 304 15.27 -1.87 33.17
N CYS A 305 15.27 -0.63 32.66
CA CYS A 305 16.49 0.11 32.39
C CYS A 305 17.29 0.38 33.67
N LEU A 306 16.63 0.87 34.72
CA LEU A 306 17.25 1.18 36.02
C LEU A 306 17.80 -0.07 36.72
N LYS A 307 17.07 -1.19 36.66
CA LYS A 307 17.57 -2.48 37.14
C LYS A 307 18.84 -2.91 36.42
N LYS A 308 18.90 -2.73 35.09
CA LYS A 308 20.07 -3.07 34.29
C LYS A 308 21.26 -2.16 34.55
N SER A 309 21.03 -0.90 34.91
CA SER A 309 22.09 0.03 35.31
C SER A 309 22.52 -0.11 36.77
N GLY A 310 21.87 -0.98 37.56
CA GLY A 310 22.17 -1.20 38.97
C GLY A 310 21.53 -0.20 39.94
N ASP A 311 20.69 0.72 39.44
CA ASP A 311 19.98 1.70 40.27
C ASP A 311 18.65 1.11 40.77
N PHE A 312 18.77 0.18 41.71
CA PHE A 312 17.61 -0.52 42.28
C PHE A 312 16.72 0.39 43.13
N GLN A 313 17.27 1.47 43.69
CA GLN A 313 16.50 2.40 44.52
C GLN A 313 15.51 3.19 43.67
N SER A 314 15.95 3.81 42.58
CA SER A 314 15.04 4.50 41.66
C SER A 314 14.09 3.53 40.96
N ALA A 315 14.53 2.30 40.67
CA ALA A 315 13.64 1.27 40.12
C ALA A 315 12.49 0.91 41.09
N LEU A 316 12.77 0.82 42.40
CA LEU A 316 11.76 0.59 43.43
C LEU A 316 10.81 1.78 43.55
N GLN A 317 11.34 3.01 43.55
CA GLN A 317 10.54 4.24 43.60
C GLN A 317 9.54 4.30 42.43
N LEU A 318 9.98 4.07 41.19
CA LEU A 318 9.08 4.03 40.03
C LEU A 318 8.09 2.86 40.10
N SER A 319 8.50 1.72 40.67
CA SER A 319 7.57 0.59 40.87
C SER A 319 6.48 0.91 41.87
N ASP A 320 6.78 1.68 42.91
CA ASP A 320 5.79 2.07 43.91
C ASP A 320 4.94 3.25 43.42
N GLU A 321 5.50 4.19 42.65
CA GLU A 321 4.73 5.20 41.89
C GLU A 321 3.70 4.51 40.99
N LEU A 322 4.10 3.51 40.20
CA LEU A 322 3.19 2.75 39.34
C LEU A 322 2.07 2.04 40.12
N LYS A 323 2.37 1.44 41.28
CA LYS A 323 1.36 0.75 42.11
C LYS A 323 0.35 1.72 42.72
N ASN A 324 0.82 2.92 43.08
CA ASN A 324 -0.01 3.95 43.72
C ASN A 324 -0.76 4.81 42.69
N THR A 325 -0.39 4.75 41.41
CA THR A 325 -1.07 5.47 40.32
C THR A 325 -2.39 4.79 39.99
N SER A 326 -3.49 5.56 39.95
CA SER A 326 -4.80 5.06 39.53
C SER A 326 -4.79 4.63 38.07
N SER A 327 -5.64 3.67 37.71
CA SER A 327 -5.79 3.25 36.30
C SER A 327 -6.28 4.39 35.39
N LEU A 328 -6.91 5.43 35.94
CA LEU A 328 -7.34 6.62 35.21
C LEU A 328 -6.20 7.57 34.86
N ASP A 329 -5.10 7.55 35.61
CA ASP A 329 -3.93 8.40 35.42
C ASP A 329 -2.88 7.74 34.50
N LEU A 330 -3.09 6.46 34.16
CA LEU A 330 -2.29 5.73 33.19
C LEU A 330 -2.95 5.76 31.82
N ALA A 331 -2.13 5.92 30.79
CA ALA A 331 -2.59 5.75 29.42
C ALA A 331 -2.92 4.27 29.13
N GLY A 332 -4.14 4.02 28.66
CA GLY A 332 -4.65 2.71 28.28
C GLY A 332 -4.54 2.45 26.76
N PRO A 333 -4.97 1.27 26.29
CA PRO A 333 -4.86 0.89 24.87
C PRO A 333 -5.56 1.85 23.90
N GLN A 334 -6.62 2.54 24.34
CA GLN A 334 -7.33 3.51 23.52
C GLN A 334 -6.54 4.82 23.33
N ASP A 335 -5.73 5.21 24.32
CA ASP A 335 -4.90 6.44 24.24
C ASP A 335 -3.77 6.31 23.20
N PHE A 336 -3.41 5.08 22.82
CA PHE A 336 -2.47 4.79 21.74
C PHE A 336 -3.11 4.85 20.34
N LYS A 337 -4.44 4.91 20.25
CA LYS A 337 -5.10 5.05 18.95
C LYS A 337 -4.87 6.46 18.42
N ARG A 338 -4.52 6.54 17.14
CA ARG A 338 -4.32 7.80 16.41
C ARG A 338 -5.65 8.55 16.34
N HIS A 339 -5.92 9.41 17.31
CA HIS A 339 -6.99 10.38 17.18
C HIS A 339 -6.48 11.48 16.25
N LEU A 340 -7.07 11.58 15.05
CA LEU A 340 -7.00 12.80 14.24
C LEU A 340 -7.63 13.91 15.09
N ARG A 341 -6.84 14.57 15.94
CA ARG A 341 -7.26 15.83 16.54
C ARG A 341 -7.33 16.82 15.39
N SER A 342 -8.53 17.02 14.86
CA SER A 342 -8.87 18.14 14.01
C SER A 342 -8.52 19.41 14.77
N HIS A 343 -7.30 19.91 14.60
CA HIS A 343 -6.99 21.27 14.96
C HIS A 343 -7.66 22.15 13.90
N ARG A 344 -8.96 22.40 14.10
CA ARG A 344 -9.58 23.62 13.59
C ARG A 344 -8.82 24.76 14.26
N ARG A 345 -8.05 25.51 13.47
CA ARG A 345 -7.79 26.91 13.73
C ARG A 345 -8.39 27.70 12.59
#